data_AF-A0A1J4VNZ7-F1
#
_entry.id   AF-A0A1J4VNZ7-F1
#
_cell.length_a   1.000
_cell.length_b   1.000
_cell.length_c   1.000
_cell.angle_alpha   90.00
_cell.angle_beta   90.00
_cell.angle_gamma   90.00
#
_symmetry.space_group_name_H-M   'P 1'
#
loop_
_entity.id
_entity.type
_entity.pdbx_description
1 polymer ?
#
loop_
_entity_poly.entity_id
_entity_poly.type
_entity_poly.pdbx_seq_one_letter_code
_entity_poly.pdbx_strand_id
1 'polypeptide(L)'
;MIGHHLLGKKRIDVSANLKGKKRLFFLGTNHPFYGKKRPEHSKAMSSRGNPMYGRTKDIDPERGKKITRTAIERGSYRGDKNGMFGRQHRPCSIEKMRLQRIGKHPSPEALEKNKATYRTLEAKDGARKRMIEMLKRGIFSIKPNGPEKELIGYLRATQPHEWKYTGDGSFWVGGLNPDFVNEKTKQMIEHFGCYWHGCPSCFPNHKVKEMGTTEYRVAKYAECGWDCLVVWEHDIRNGNYKELFGRFLTTGQAGMLSREVPMPTN
;
A
#
# COMPACT_ATOMS: atom_id res chain seq x y z
N MET A 1 -1.21 43.06 -7.25
CA MET A 1 -0.16 42.18 -7.80
C MET A 1 0.88 41.95 -6.72
N ILE A 2 0.82 40.81 -6.01
CA ILE A 2 1.76 40.47 -4.93
C ILE A 2 2.59 39.30 -5.43
N GLY A 3 3.83 39.59 -5.85
CA GLY A 3 4.78 38.59 -6.33
C GLY A 3 5.48 37.91 -5.15
N HIS A 4 5.19 36.63 -4.92
CA HIS A 4 5.95 35.79 -4.00
C HIS A 4 7.30 35.42 -4.61
N HIS A 5 8.37 36.04 -4.13
CA HIS A 5 9.75 35.68 -4.47
C HIS A 5 10.22 34.54 -3.56
N LEU A 6 10.17 33.30 -4.05
CA LEU A 6 10.75 32.14 -3.38
C LEU A 6 12.26 32.13 -3.63
N LEU A 7 13.03 32.72 -2.71
CA LEU A 7 14.48 32.56 -2.66
C LEU A 7 14.81 31.10 -2.34
N GLY A 8 15.17 30.34 -3.37
CA GLY A 8 15.72 29.00 -3.24
C GLY A 8 17.00 29.04 -2.41
N LYS A 9 16.97 28.53 -1.19
CA LYS A 9 18.17 28.27 -0.39
C LYS A 9 19.09 27.35 -1.21
N LYS A 10 20.17 27.91 -1.77
CA LYS A 10 21.23 27.12 -2.41
C LYS A 10 21.70 26.09 -1.40
N ARG A 11 21.64 24.80 -1.76
CA ARG A 11 22.24 23.72 -0.97
C ARG A 11 23.72 24.06 -0.78
N ILE A 12 24.07 24.53 0.40
CA ILE A 12 25.46 24.61 0.84
C ILE A 12 26.02 23.20 0.80
N ASP A 13 27.23 23.13 0.29
CA ASP A 13 27.93 21.99 -0.26
C ASP A 13 28.21 20.90 0.79
N VAL A 14 27.21 20.06 1.07
CA VAL A 14 27.37 18.87 1.93
C VAL A 14 28.48 17.95 1.38
N SER A 15 28.77 18.02 0.09
CA SER A 15 29.84 17.25 -0.54
C SER A 15 31.24 17.78 -0.18
N ALA A 16 31.41 19.10 -0.08
CA ALA A 16 32.66 19.72 0.34
C ALA A 16 33.02 19.34 1.79
N ASN A 17 32.01 19.26 2.68
CA ASN A 17 32.20 18.86 4.08
C ASN A 17 32.54 17.37 4.30
N LEU A 18 32.45 16.55 3.25
CA LEU A 18 32.79 15.11 3.28
C LEU A 18 34.11 14.79 2.56
N LYS A 19 34.69 15.73 1.79
CA LYS A 19 36.02 15.57 1.20
C LYS A 19 37.07 15.70 2.31
N GLY A 20 37.76 14.60 2.61
CA GLY A 20 38.86 14.54 3.59
C GLY A 20 38.55 13.81 4.90
N LYS A 21 37.26 13.53 5.19
CA LYS A 21 36.92 12.66 6.34
C LYS A 21 37.11 11.20 5.94
N LYS A 22 38.06 10.50 6.60
CA LYS A 22 38.22 9.04 6.45
C LYS A 22 36.87 8.38 6.74
N ARG A 23 36.33 7.61 5.79
CA ARG A 23 35.15 6.76 6.05
C ARG A 23 35.49 5.84 7.21
N LEU A 24 34.73 5.93 8.30
CA LEU A 24 34.78 4.93 9.38
C LEU A 24 34.37 3.59 8.77
N PHE A 25 35.35 2.72 8.54
CA PHE A 25 35.10 1.33 8.18
C PHE A 25 34.55 0.62 9.41
N PHE A 26 33.23 0.48 9.46
CA PHE A 26 32.55 -0.33 10.47
C PHE A 26 32.77 -1.80 10.12
N LEU A 27 33.96 -2.33 10.44
CA LEU A 27 34.29 -3.76 10.34
C LEU A 27 34.67 -4.29 11.72
N GLY A 28 34.38 -5.58 11.94
CA GLY A 28 34.65 -6.25 13.21
C GLY A 28 33.93 -5.58 14.38
N THR A 29 34.65 -5.43 15.50
CA THR A 29 34.16 -4.92 16.79
C THR A 29 33.57 -3.51 16.74
N ASN A 30 33.95 -2.70 15.75
CA ASN A 30 33.47 -1.33 15.61
C ASN A 30 32.11 -1.22 14.90
N HIS A 31 31.54 -2.32 14.39
CA HIS A 31 30.23 -2.25 13.73
C HIS A 31 29.12 -1.98 14.77
N PRO A 32 28.14 -1.08 14.51
CA PRO A 32 27.10 -0.71 15.48
C PRO A 32 26.16 -1.86 15.91
N PHE A 33 26.29 -3.00 15.23
CA PHE A 33 25.58 -4.25 15.53
C PHE A 33 26.52 -5.41 15.90
N TYR A 34 27.82 -5.16 16.04
CA TYR A 34 28.75 -6.16 16.55
C TYR A 34 28.39 -6.50 17.99
N GLY A 35 28.34 -7.80 18.33
CA GLY A 35 27.96 -8.29 19.65
C GLY A 35 26.46 -8.21 19.99
N LYS A 36 25.63 -7.51 19.20
CA LYS A 36 24.17 -7.50 19.41
C LYS A 36 23.56 -8.81 18.92
N LYS A 37 22.88 -9.54 19.81
CA LYS A 37 22.13 -10.75 19.45
C LYS A 37 21.03 -10.37 18.45
N ARG A 38 20.93 -11.11 17.34
CA ARG A 38 19.83 -10.94 16.39
C ARG A 38 18.49 -11.10 17.12
N PRO A 39 17.50 -10.21 16.89
CA PRO A 39 16.16 -10.39 17.46
C PRO A 39 15.58 -11.77 17.09
N GLU A 40 14.89 -12.41 18.02
CA GLU A 40 14.35 -13.78 17.84
C GLU A 40 13.49 -13.92 16.57
N HIS A 41 12.70 -12.90 16.24
CA HIS A 41 11.91 -12.86 15.01
C HIS A 41 12.77 -13.01 13.73
N SER A 42 13.98 -12.40 13.69
CA SER A 42 14.89 -12.57 12.56
C SER A 42 15.51 -13.97 12.50
N LYS A 43 15.72 -14.62 13.66
CA LYS A 43 16.18 -16.01 13.69
C LYS A 43 15.10 -16.95 13.19
N ALA A 44 13.84 -16.76 13.61
CA ALA A 44 12.70 -17.54 13.14
C ALA A 44 12.54 -17.46 11.61
N MET A 45 12.64 -16.25 11.04
CA MET A 45 12.52 -16.00 9.60
C MET A 45 13.65 -16.63 8.76
N SER A 46 14.81 -16.93 9.36
CA SER A 46 15.95 -17.56 8.67
C SER A 46 16.16 -19.02 9.05
N SER A 47 15.32 -19.56 9.93
CA SER A 47 15.38 -20.95 10.38
C SER A 47 14.76 -21.92 9.36
N ARG A 48 15.21 -23.19 9.38
CA ARG A 48 14.65 -24.27 8.54
C ARG A 48 13.17 -24.56 8.80
N GLY A 49 12.60 -24.07 9.90
CA GLY A 49 11.18 -24.19 10.22
C GLY A 49 10.30 -23.12 9.54
N ASN A 50 10.89 -22.11 8.88
CA ASN A 50 10.11 -21.12 8.13
C ASN A 50 9.58 -21.78 6.83
N PRO A 51 8.26 -21.76 6.57
CA PRO A 51 7.67 -22.33 5.35
C PRO A 51 8.17 -21.68 4.04
N MET A 52 8.82 -20.53 4.12
CA MET A 52 9.47 -19.85 2.99
C MET A 52 10.95 -20.23 2.82
N TYR A 53 11.55 -20.91 3.80
CA TYR A 53 12.93 -21.38 3.71
C TYR A 53 13.03 -22.44 2.61
N GLY A 54 13.69 -22.11 1.50
CA GLY A 54 13.85 -23.00 0.36
C GLY A 54 12.73 -22.97 -0.69
N ARG A 55 11.65 -22.18 -0.54
CA ARG A 55 10.61 -22.08 -1.58
C ARG A 55 11.11 -21.25 -2.78
N THR A 56 11.28 -21.90 -3.93
CA THR A 56 11.41 -21.23 -5.23
C THR A 56 10.02 -20.81 -5.70
N LYS A 57 9.76 -19.50 -5.84
CA LYS A 57 8.53 -19.02 -6.49
C LYS A 57 8.50 -19.52 -7.93
N ASP A 58 7.44 -20.21 -8.34
CA ASP A 58 7.21 -20.59 -9.73
C ASP A 58 7.23 -19.32 -10.59
N ILE A 59 8.23 -19.21 -11.47
CA ILE A 59 8.27 -18.12 -12.44
C ILE A 59 7.46 -18.57 -13.64
N ASP A 60 6.44 -17.79 -13.96
CA ASP A 60 5.74 -17.79 -15.23
C ASP A 60 6.74 -17.83 -16.42
N PRO A 61 6.74 -18.90 -17.23
CA PRO A 61 7.67 -19.09 -18.33
C PRO A 61 7.65 -17.95 -19.37
N GLU A 62 6.52 -17.29 -19.56
CA GLU A 62 6.38 -16.25 -20.59
C GLU A 62 6.97 -14.91 -20.17
N ARG A 63 6.94 -14.59 -18.87
CA ARG A 63 7.55 -13.38 -18.31
C ARG A 63 9.08 -13.44 -18.26
N GLY A 64 9.66 -14.61 -18.55
CA GLY A 64 11.09 -14.93 -18.47
C GLY A 64 11.90 -14.77 -19.75
N LYS A 65 11.47 -13.99 -20.76
CA LYS A 65 12.16 -13.85 -22.07
C LYS A 65 13.57 -13.21 -22.05
N LYS A 66 14.29 -13.23 -20.93
CA LYS A 66 15.75 -12.97 -20.88
C LYS A 66 16.56 -14.02 -20.14
N ILE A 67 15.92 -15.06 -19.60
CA ILE A 67 16.62 -16.17 -18.94
C ILE A 67 16.43 -17.38 -19.85
N THR A 68 17.52 -17.94 -20.35
CA THR A 68 17.45 -19.12 -21.23
C THR A 68 16.73 -20.25 -20.49
N ARG A 69 15.88 -20.99 -21.20
CA ARG A 69 15.15 -22.16 -20.67
C ARG A 69 16.09 -23.10 -19.90
N THR A 70 17.29 -23.29 -20.43
CA THR A 70 18.38 -24.06 -19.81
C THR A 70 18.84 -23.51 -18.45
N ALA A 71 18.93 -22.19 -18.28
CA ALA A 71 19.27 -21.59 -17.00
C ALA A 71 18.14 -21.77 -15.97
N ILE A 72 16.87 -21.73 -16.44
CA ILE A 72 15.71 -22.00 -15.59
C ILE A 72 15.72 -23.46 -15.11
N GLU A 73 15.86 -24.41 -16.03
CA GLU A 73 15.90 -25.85 -15.75
C GLU A 73 17.07 -26.24 -14.82
N ARG A 74 18.24 -25.62 -14.99
CA ARG A 74 19.41 -25.84 -14.11
C ARG A 74 19.29 -25.15 -12.74
N GLY A 75 18.28 -24.29 -12.55
CA GLY A 75 18.12 -23.47 -11.34
C GLY A 75 19.23 -22.44 -11.13
N SER A 76 20.04 -22.15 -12.15
CA SER A 76 21.28 -21.36 -12.04
C SER A 76 21.07 -19.85 -11.97
N TYR A 77 19.84 -19.40 -11.82
CA TYR A 77 19.46 -17.98 -11.78
C TYR A 77 18.93 -17.54 -10.41
N ARG A 78 18.75 -18.48 -9.46
CA ARG A 78 18.31 -18.20 -8.09
C ARG A 78 19.07 -19.04 -7.06
N GLY A 79 19.10 -18.53 -5.82
CA GLY A 79 19.76 -19.17 -4.68
C GLY A 79 21.26 -19.40 -4.93
N ASP A 80 21.85 -20.33 -4.19
CA ASP A 80 23.28 -20.64 -4.17
C ASP A 80 23.84 -21.07 -5.54
N LYS A 81 22.97 -21.50 -6.47
CA LYS A 81 23.33 -21.87 -7.85
C LYS A 81 23.46 -20.68 -8.79
N ASN A 82 22.98 -19.49 -8.41
CA ASN A 82 23.23 -18.27 -9.16
C ASN A 82 24.67 -17.84 -8.94
N GLY A 83 25.45 -17.69 -10.02
CA GLY A 83 26.84 -17.26 -9.93
C GLY A 83 27.05 -15.92 -9.22
N MET A 84 26.00 -15.10 -9.11
CA MET A 84 25.99 -13.83 -8.38
C MET A 84 25.50 -13.96 -6.92
N PHE A 85 24.97 -15.11 -6.50
CA PHE A 85 24.52 -15.33 -5.14
C PHE A 85 25.70 -15.30 -4.17
N GLY A 86 25.54 -14.57 -3.06
CA GLY A 86 26.60 -14.35 -2.08
C GLY A 86 27.72 -13.41 -2.55
N ARG A 87 27.80 -13.04 -3.84
CA ARG A 87 28.78 -12.06 -4.31
C ARG A 87 28.37 -10.66 -3.89
N GLN A 88 29.17 -10.06 -3.01
CA GLN A 88 29.04 -8.64 -2.72
C GLN A 88 29.75 -7.84 -3.81
N HIS A 89 29.12 -6.75 -4.28
CA HIS A 89 29.81 -5.81 -5.14
C HIS A 89 31.03 -5.26 -4.40
N ARG A 90 32.18 -5.21 -5.08
CA ARG A 90 33.37 -4.58 -4.52
C ARG A 90 33.06 -3.12 -4.16
N PRO A 91 33.65 -2.56 -3.08
CA PRO A 91 33.41 -1.17 -2.68
C PRO A 91 33.60 -0.15 -3.82
N CYS A 92 34.58 -0.37 -4.70
CA CYS A 92 34.80 0.48 -5.88
C CYS A 92 33.66 0.42 -6.91
N SER A 93 33.04 -0.77 -7.12
CA SER A 93 31.89 -0.93 -7.99
C SER A 93 30.64 -0.29 -7.40
N ILE A 94 30.45 -0.40 -6.08
CA ILE A 94 29.37 0.29 -5.37
C ILE A 94 29.51 1.81 -5.55
N GLU A 95 30.73 2.34 -5.35
CA GLU A 95 30.99 3.77 -5.54
C GLU A 95 30.78 4.21 -6.99
N LYS A 96 31.19 3.39 -7.98
CA LYS A 96 30.92 3.66 -9.41
C LYS A 96 29.41 3.71 -9.70
N MET A 97 28.62 2.77 -9.20
CA MET A 97 27.16 2.78 -9.36
C MET A 97 26.52 3.99 -8.65
N ARG A 98 27.05 4.39 -7.49
CA ARG A 98 26.60 5.56 -6.75
C ARG A 98 26.86 6.85 -7.54
N LEU A 99 28.10 7.03 -8.02
CA LEU A 99 28.50 8.18 -8.84
C LEU A 99 27.70 8.26 -10.15
N GLN A 100 27.40 7.11 -10.77
CA GLN A 100 26.53 7.06 -11.94
C GLN A 100 25.08 7.44 -11.66
N ARG A 101 24.60 7.38 -10.41
CA ARG A 101 23.24 7.79 -10.02
C ARG A 101 23.18 9.22 -9.51
N ILE A 102 24.27 9.74 -8.95
CA ILE A 102 24.38 11.14 -8.54
C ILE A 102 24.19 12.02 -9.78
N GLY A 103 23.24 12.95 -9.71
CA GLY A 103 22.94 13.87 -10.83
C GLY A 103 21.99 13.32 -11.90
N LYS A 104 21.66 12.02 -11.90
CA LYS A 104 20.61 11.45 -12.77
C LYS A 104 19.20 11.66 -12.21
N HIS A 105 18.92 12.88 -11.75
CA HIS A 105 17.54 13.29 -11.57
C HIS A 105 16.95 13.60 -12.94
N PRO A 106 15.68 13.23 -13.22
CA PRO A 106 15.03 13.69 -14.42
C PRO A 106 15.12 15.22 -14.47
N SER A 107 15.46 15.78 -15.64
CA SER A 107 15.53 17.23 -15.79
C SER A 107 14.18 17.85 -15.39
N PRO A 108 14.15 19.13 -14.96
CA PRO A 108 12.89 19.83 -14.70
C PRO A 108 11.91 19.72 -15.88
N GLU A 109 12.44 19.77 -17.11
CA GLU A 109 11.67 19.56 -18.33
C GLU A 109 11.09 18.14 -18.44
N ALA A 110 11.88 17.09 -18.16
CA ALA A 110 11.40 15.72 -18.15
C ALA A 110 10.35 15.48 -17.04
N LEU A 111 10.51 16.11 -15.87
CA LEU A 111 9.51 16.09 -14.81
C LEU A 111 8.22 16.78 -15.25
N GLU A 112 8.29 17.93 -15.92
CA GLU A 112 7.11 18.64 -16.40
C GLU A 112 6.41 17.91 -17.56
N LYS A 113 7.17 17.33 -18.50
CA LYS A 113 6.65 16.43 -19.54
C LYS A 113 5.94 15.23 -18.92
N ASN A 114 6.57 14.54 -17.97
CA ASN A 114 5.94 13.42 -17.26
C ASN A 114 4.65 13.86 -16.56
N LYS A 115 4.66 14.99 -15.84
CA LYS A 115 3.45 15.55 -15.22
C LYS A 115 2.36 15.83 -16.25
N ALA A 116 2.71 16.46 -17.39
CA ALA A 116 1.78 16.77 -18.46
C ALA A 116 1.14 15.50 -19.06
N THR A 117 1.93 14.44 -19.26
CA THR A 117 1.42 13.13 -19.72
C THR A 117 0.40 12.53 -18.76
N TYR A 118 0.53 12.75 -17.44
CA TYR A 118 -0.44 12.29 -16.45
C TYR A 118 -1.62 13.27 -16.20
N ARG A 119 -1.61 14.47 -16.79
CA ARG A 119 -2.67 15.47 -16.57
C ARG A 119 -3.94 15.20 -17.38
N THR A 120 -3.82 14.63 -18.57
CA THR A 120 -4.99 14.33 -19.42
C THR A 120 -5.89 13.30 -18.75
N LEU A 121 -7.20 13.53 -18.75
CA LEU A 121 -8.21 12.60 -18.21
C LEU A 121 -8.06 11.21 -18.84
N GLU A 122 -7.84 11.15 -20.15
CA GLU A 122 -7.62 9.89 -20.88
C GLU A 122 -6.43 9.08 -20.37
N ALA A 123 -5.31 9.73 -20.03
CA ALA A 123 -4.16 9.03 -19.46
C ALA A 123 -4.43 8.50 -18.05
N LYS A 124 -5.20 9.25 -17.23
CA LYS A 124 -5.63 8.79 -15.89
C LYS A 124 -6.58 7.61 -16.00
N ASP A 125 -7.55 7.68 -16.91
CA ASP A 125 -8.49 6.59 -17.17
C ASP A 125 -7.79 5.36 -17.74
N GLY A 126 -6.85 5.55 -18.68
CA GLY A 126 -6.04 4.46 -19.23
C GLY A 126 -5.16 3.80 -18.15
N ALA A 127 -4.54 4.59 -17.27
CA ALA A 127 -3.76 4.07 -16.15
C ALA A 127 -4.64 3.30 -15.15
N ARG A 128 -5.82 3.83 -14.85
CA ARG A 128 -6.81 3.18 -13.98
C ARG A 128 -7.31 1.86 -14.58
N LYS A 129 -7.69 1.84 -15.86
CA LYS A 129 -8.09 0.62 -16.58
C LYS A 129 -6.99 -0.44 -16.54
N ARG A 130 -5.73 -0.06 -16.77
CA ARG A 130 -4.58 -0.98 -16.65
C ARG A 130 -4.41 -1.52 -15.24
N MET A 131 -4.57 -0.67 -14.21
CA MET A 131 -4.47 -1.09 -12.82
C MET A 131 -5.58 -2.09 -12.46
N ILE A 132 -6.83 -1.81 -12.85
CA ILE A 132 -7.98 -2.71 -12.67
C ILE A 132 -7.72 -4.04 -13.38
N GLU A 133 -7.21 -4.02 -14.61
CA GLU A 133 -6.86 -5.24 -15.34
C GLU A 133 -5.75 -6.05 -14.64
N MET A 134 -4.74 -5.39 -14.07
CA MET A 134 -3.71 -6.08 -13.30
C MET A 134 -4.25 -6.71 -12.01
N LEU A 135 -5.20 -6.05 -11.34
CA LEU A 135 -5.90 -6.59 -10.17
C LEU A 135 -6.74 -7.81 -10.56
N LYS A 136 -7.54 -7.70 -11.63
CA LYS A 136 -8.33 -8.82 -12.17
C LYS A 136 -7.49 -10.04 -12.56
N ARG A 137 -6.27 -9.82 -13.06
CA ARG A 137 -5.31 -10.89 -13.38
C ARG A 137 -4.64 -11.52 -12.16
N GLY A 138 -4.96 -11.08 -10.94
CA GLY A 138 -4.36 -11.59 -9.70
C GLY A 138 -2.87 -11.31 -9.61
N ILE A 139 -2.33 -10.35 -10.39
CA ILE A 139 -0.91 -9.98 -10.35
C ILE A 139 -0.55 -9.48 -8.95
N PHE A 140 -1.50 -8.81 -8.30
CA PHE A 140 -1.42 -8.48 -6.89
C PHE A 140 -2.17 -9.57 -6.12
N SER A 141 -1.45 -10.36 -5.33
CA SER A 141 -2.08 -11.31 -4.39
C SER A 141 -2.67 -10.54 -3.21
N ILE A 142 -3.76 -9.81 -3.46
CA ILE A 142 -4.51 -9.11 -2.43
C ILE A 142 -5.26 -10.16 -1.62
N LYS A 143 -4.98 -10.19 -0.32
CA LYS A 143 -5.64 -11.08 0.62
C LYS A 143 -6.39 -10.22 1.63
N PRO A 144 -7.56 -10.67 2.09
CA PRO A 144 -8.26 -9.98 3.16
C PRO A 144 -7.36 -9.77 4.37
N ASN A 145 -7.36 -8.57 4.93
CA ASN A 145 -6.64 -8.27 6.17
C ASN A 145 -7.39 -8.83 7.39
N GLY A 146 -6.84 -8.68 8.60
CA GLY A 146 -7.44 -9.19 9.84
C GLY A 146 -8.88 -8.70 10.04
N PRO A 147 -9.12 -7.38 10.10
CA PRO A 147 -10.46 -6.81 10.23
C PRO A 147 -11.44 -7.22 9.12
N GLU A 148 -11.00 -7.27 7.86
CA GLU A 148 -11.83 -7.75 6.75
C GLU A 148 -12.25 -9.21 6.92
N LYS A 149 -11.36 -10.08 7.41
CA LYS A 149 -11.73 -11.49 7.70
C LYS A 149 -12.79 -11.57 8.80
N GLU A 150 -12.72 -10.71 9.80
CA GLU A 150 -13.72 -10.64 10.86
C GLU A 150 -15.09 -10.23 10.28
N LEU A 151 -15.12 -9.17 9.46
CA LEU A 151 -16.34 -8.75 8.75
C LEU A 151 -16.88 -9.85 7.82
N ILE A 152 -16.02 -10.52 7.04
CA ILE A 152 -16.41 -11.66 6.20
C ILE A 152 -17.08 -12.74 7.05
N GLY A 153 -16.50 -13.08 8.20
CA GLY A 153 -17.06 -14.07 9.12
C GLY A 153 -18.44 -13.66 9.63
N TYR A 154 -18.58 -12.41 10.06
CA TYR A 154 -19.84 -11.87 10.57
C TYR A 154 -20.95 -11.81 9.50
N LEU A 155 -20.63 -11.32 8.30
CA LEU A 155 -21.59 -11.23 7.19
C LEU A 155 -22.05 -12.62 6.75
N ARG A 156 -21.15 -13.60 6.66
CA ARG A 156 -21.53 -14.98 6.32
C ARG A 156 -22.42 -15.62 7.38
N ALA A 157 -22.25 -15.26 8.65
CA ALA A 157 -23.05 -15.80 9.74
C ALA A 157 -24.44 -15.17 9.84
N THR A 158 -24.56 -13.88 9.54
CA THR A 158 -25.81 -13.11 9.73
C THR A 158 -26.64 -12.92 8.46
N GLN A 159 -25.98 -12.82 7.29
CA GLN A 159 -26.60 -12.57 5.99
C GLN A 159 -25.93 -13.46 4.92
N PRO A 160 -26.12 -14.80 5.01
CA PRO A 160 -25.44 -15.74 4.14
C PRO A 160 -25.84 -15.48 2.67
N HIS A 161 -24.83 -15.47 1.78
CA HIS A 161 -24.97 -15.27 0.34
C HIS A 161 -25.48 -13.89 -0.13
N GLU A 162 -25.79 -12.97 0.77
CA GLU A 162 -26.22 -11.62 0.37
C GLU A 162 -25.06 -10.67 0.07
N TRP A 163 -23.95 -10.85 0.78
CA TRP A 163 -22.78 -9.97 0.70
C TRP A 163 -21.61 -10.62 -0.02
N LYS A 164 -21.05 -9.88 -0.97
CA LYS A 164 -19.86 -10.26 -1.72
C LYS A 164 -18.67 -9.41 -1.29
N TYR A 165 -17.55 -10.05 -0.97
CA TYR A 165 -16.28 -9.35 -0.75
C TYR A 165 -15.70 -8.88 -2.09
N THR A 166 -15.33 -7.61 -2.16
CA THR A 166 -14.82 -6.93 -3.36
C THR A 166 -13.55 -6.11 -3.10
N GLY A 167 -12.98 -6.17 -1.89
CA GLY A 167 -11.70 -5.51 -1.54
C GLY A 167 -10.48 -6.03 -2.32
N ASP A 168 -10.68 -7.03 -3.17
CA ASP A 168 -9.70 -7.52 -4.15
C ASP A 168 -9.69 -6.71 -5.47
N GLY A 169 -10.55 -5.71 -5.59
CA GLY A 169 -10.69 -4.91 -6.81
C GLY A 169 -11.66 -5.50 -7.84
N SER A 170 -12.46 -6.51 -7.49
CA SER A 170 -13.38 -7.17 -8.43
C SER A 170 -14.61 -6.33 -8.79
N PHE A 171 -14.96 -5.30 -8.01
CA PHE A 171 -16.13 -4.44 -8.22
C PHE A 171 -15.78 -2.96 -8.11
N TRP A 172 -16.27 -2.11 -9.01
CA TRP A 172 -15.99 -0.67 -8.99
C TRP A 172 -17.24 0.13 -9.29
N VAL A 173 -17.45 1.22 -8.56
CA VAL A 173 -18.53 2.18 -8.80
C VAL A 173 -18.01 3.60 -8.55
N GLY A 174 -18.41 4.56 -9.39
CA GLY A 174 -18.12 5.98 -9.17
C GLY A 174 -16.64 6.39 -9.10
N GLY A 175 -15.68 5.52 -9.40
CA GLY A 175 -14.27 5.83 -9.13
C GLY A 175 -13.59 4.90 -8.12
N LEU A 176 -14.39 4.22 -7.31
CA LEU A 176 -13.98 3.63 -6.04
C LEU A 176 -14.26 2.13 -6.03
N ASN A 177 -13.55 1.41 -5.16
CA ASN A 177 -13.69 -0.02 -4.94
C ASN A 177 -14.10 -0.23 -3.47
N PRO A 178 -15.35 -0.63 -3.20
CA PRO A 178 -15.79 -0.98 -1.85
C PRO A 178 -15.24 -2.33 -1.41
N ASP A 179 -15.17 -2.56 -0.11
CA ASP A 179 -14.70 -3.82 0.45
C ASP A 179 -15.78 -4.91 0.38
N PHE A 180 -17.05 -4.52 0.50
CA PHE A 180 -18.19 -5.43 0.39
C PHE A 180 -19.35 -4.77 -0.34
N VAL A 181 -20.12 -5.58 -1.08
CA VAL A 181 -21.33 -5.14 -1.78
C VAL A 181 -22.48 -6.13 -1.59
N ASN A 182 -23.69 -5.59 -1.50
CA ASN A 182 -24.95 -6.30 -1.68
C ASN A 182 -25.63 -5.74 -2.93
N GLU A 183 -25.51 -6.46 -4.05
CA GLU A 183 -25.97 -5.98 -5.36
C GLU A 183 -27.49 -5.90 -5.47
N LYS A 184 -28.22 -6.68 -4.66
CA LYS A 184 -29.69 -6.75 -4.62
C LYS A 184 -30.28 -5.51 -3.95
N THR A 185 -29.73 -5.12 -2.80
CA THR A 185 -30.21 -3.95 -2.05
C THR A 185 -29.49 -2.65 -2.41
N LYS A 186 -28.47 -2.71 -3.29
CA LYS A 186 -27.60 -1.58 -3.64
C LYS A 186 -26.90 -0.98 -2.41
N GLN A 187 -26.44 -1.85 -1.51
CA GLN A 187 -25.70 -1.46 -0.31
C GLN A 187 -24.22 -1.85 -0.39
N MET A 188 -23.38 -1.12 0.34
CA MET A 188 -21.93 -1.29 0.39
C MET A 188 -21.39 -1.14 1.81
N ILE A 189 -20.25 -1.78 2.06
CA ILE A 189 -19.48 -1.58 3.29
C ILE A 189 -18.03 -1.25 2.92
N GLU A 190 -17.49 -0.26 3.61
CA GLU A 190 -16.09 0.12 3.58
C GLU A 190 -15.47 -0.11 4.96
N HIS A 191 -14.32 -0.78 4.99
CA HIS A 191 -13.50 -0.92 6.17
C HIS A 191 -12.40 0.15 6.15
N PHE A 192 -12.47 1.09 7.09
CA PHE A 192 -11.48 2.16 7.21
C PHE A 192 -10.46 1.86 8.31
N GLY A 193 -9.21 1.62 7.90
CA GLY A 193 -8.06 1.60 8.80
C GLY A 193 -7.88 2.97 9.46
N CYS A 194 -7.88 3.04 10.81
CA CYS A 194 -7.95 4.32 11.51
C CYS A 194 -6.78 5.26 11.17
N TYR A 195 -5.57 4.71 11.03
CA TYR A 195 -4.39 5.49 10.66
C TYR A 195 -4.46 6.00 9.22
N TRP A 196 -4.81 5.12 8.27
CA TRP A 196 -4.78 5.42 6.83
C TRP A 196 -5.86 6.41 6.40
N HIS A 197 -7.00 6.39 7.09
CA HIS A 197 -8.16 7.24 6.83
C HIS A 197 -8.31 8.38 7.84
N GLY A 198 -7.32 8.60 8.72
CA GLY A 198 -7.29 9.77 9.61
C GLY A 198 -8.51 9.83 10.52
N CYS A 199 -8.82 8.71 11.18
CA CYS A 199 -9.96 8.60 12.07
C CYS A 199 -10.02 9.77 13.06
N PRO A 200 -11.11 10.55 13.11
CA PRO A 200 -11.19 11.73 13.96
C PRO A 200 -11.00 11.45 15.46
N SER A 201 -11.45 10.28 15.94
CA SER A 201 -11.31 9.89 17.35
C SER A 201 -9.92 9.35 17.68
N CYS A 202 -9.30 8.56 16.80
CA CYS A 202 -7.97 7.97 17.05
C CYS A 202 -6.81 8.88 16.64
N PHE A 203 -7.00 9.70 15.61
CA PHE A 203 -5.98 10.49 14.93
C PHE A 203 -6.51 11.88 14.49
N PRO A 204 -6.97 12.73 15.42
CA PRO A 204 -7.68 13.99 15.13
C PRO A 204 -6.91 14.99 14.24
N ASN A 205 -5.58 14.93 14.26
CA ASN A 205 -4.72 15.85 13.49
C ASN A 205 -4.15 15.23 12.20
N HIS A 206 -4.59 14.02 11.83
CA HIS A 206 -4.05 13.32 10.67
C HIS A 206 -4.71 13.84 9.38
N LYS A 207 -3.91 14.44 8.51
CA LYS A 207 -4.37 14.92 7.20
C LYS A 207 -4.51 13.76 6.23
N VAL A 208 -5.74 13.54 5.75
CA VAL A 208 -6.02 12.60 4.68
C VAL A 208 -6.40 13.30 3.39
N LYS A 209 -6.27 12.58 2.28
CA LYS A 209 -6.80 13.05 1.01
C LYS A 209 -8.33 13.02 1.08
N GLU A 210 -8.97 13.99 0.44
CA GLU A 210 -10.44 14.09 0.33
C GLU A 210 -11.09 12.76 -0.07
N MET A 211 -10.55 12.09 -1.09
CA MET A 211 -11.06 10.79 -1.55
C MET A 211 -11.00 9.65 -0.51
N GLY A 212 -10.26 9.84 0.59
CA GLY A 212 -10.13 8.91 1.69
C GLY A 212 -11.03 9.23 2.88
N THR A 213 -11.83 10.30 2.84
CA THR A 213 -12.76 10.64 3.93
C THR A 213 -14.08 9.88 3.79
N THR A 214 -14.77 9.72 4.93
CA THR A 214 -16.08 9.07 5.00
C THR A 214 -17.10 9.82 4.14
N GLU A 215 -17.14 11.14 4.28
CA GLU A 215 -18.12 12.03 3.65
C GLU A 215 -18.00 11.94 2.12
N TYR A 216 -16.78 11.98 1.60
CA TYR A 216 -16.55 11.87 0.17
C TYR A 216 -17.02 10.52 -0.38
N ARG A 217 -16.65 9.40 0.25
CA ARG A 217 -17.01 8.07 -0.28
C ARG A 217 -18.50 7.83 -0.19
N VAL A 218 -19.14 8.19 0.93
CA VAL A 218 -20.60 8.06 1.09
C VAL A 218 -21.34 8.89 0.04
N ALA A 219 -20.97 10.17 -0.13
CA ALA A 219 -21.57 11.02 -1.16
C ALA A 219 -21.36 10.44 -2.57
N LYS A 220 -20.15 9.95 -2.88
CA LYS A 220 -19.83 9.41 -4.19
C LYS A 220 -20.59 8.12 -4.52
N TYR A 221 -20.82 7.27 -3.53
CA TYR A 221 -21.64 6.08 -3.70
C TYR A 221 -23.12 6.43 -3.83
N ALA A 222 -23.61 7.39 -3.04
CA ALA A 222 -24.98 7.89 -3.13
C ALA A 222 -25.30 8.49 -4.51
N GLU A 223 -24.37 9.26 -5.11
CA GLU A 223 -24.47 9.76 -6.50
C GLU A 223 -24.67 8.63 -7.52
N CYS A 224 -24.20 7.42 -7.21
CA CYS A 224 -24.31 6.24 -8.06
C CYS A 224 -25.52 5.36 -7.71
N GLY A 225 -26.39 5.79 -6.78
CA GLY A 225 -27.53 5.04 -6.30
C GLY A 225 -27.16 3.88 -5.37
N TRP A 226 -26.10 4.03 -4.59
CA TRP A 226 -25.67 3.04 -3.60
C TRP A 226 -25.61 3.62 -2.19
N ASP A 227 -26.09 2.85 -1.22
CA ASP A 227 -25.92 3.17 0.18
C ASP A 227 -24.60 2.62 0.71
N CYS A 228 -23.90 3.39 1.55
CA CYS A 228 -22.59 3.00 2.06
C CYS A 228 -22.52 3.11 3.58
N LEU A 229 -22.11 2.02 4.22
CA LEU A 229 -21.69 1.98 5.62
C LEU A 229 -20.17 1.99 5.70
N VAL A 230 -19.60 3.00 6.36
CA VAL A 230 -18.18 3.00 6.72
C VAL A 230 -18.01 2.44 8.13
N VAL A 231 -17.22 1.38 8.25
CA VAL A 231 -16.87 0.72 9.51
C VAL A 231 -15.40 1.00 9.82
N TRP A 232 -15.14 1.69 10.93
CA TRP A 232 -13.77 1.97 11.36
C TRP A 232 -13.12 0.74 11.99
N GLU A 233 -11.80 0.64 11.84
CA GLU A 233 -11.00 -0.43 12.44
C GLU A 233 -11.20 -0.54 13.97
N HIS A 234 -11.34 0.60 14.67
CA HIS A 234 -11.60 0.58 16.12
C HIS A 234 -13.00 0.06 16.45
N ASP A 235 -14.00 0.24 15.58
CA ASP A 235 -15.33 -0.31 15.80
C ASP A 235 -15.34 -1.83 15.64
N ILE A 236 -14.52 -2.36 14.74
CA ILE A 236 -14.29 -3.80 14.60
C ILE A 236 -13.65 -4.33 15.87
N ARG A 237 -12.52 -3.73 16.29
CA ARG A 237 -11.78 -4.15 17.49
C ARG A 237 -12.62 -4.13 18.76
N ASN A 238 -13.52 -3.16 18.88
CA ASN A 238 -14.38 -3.00 20.06
C ASN A 238 -15.71 -3.78 19.94
N GLY A 239 -15.98 -4.43 18.80
CA GLY A 239 -17.24 -5.14 18.56
C GLY A 239 -18.45 -4.25 18.24
N ASN A 240 -18.29 -2.92 18.19
CA ASN A 240 -19.36 -1.96 17.92
C ASN A 240 -19.96 -2.10 16.51
N TYR A 241 -19.18 -2.62 15.56
CA TYR A 241 -19.60 -2.78 14.15
C TYR A 241 -20.88 -3.60 13.98
N LYS A 242 -21.18 -4.53 14.89
CA LYS A 242 -22.38 -5.37 14.84
C LYS A 242 -23.65 -4.55 14.97
N GLU A 243 -23.65 -3.59 15.91
CA GLU A 243 -24.77 -2.66 16.12
C GLU A 243 -24.92 -1.71 14.93
N LEU A 244 -23.80 -1.16 14.43
CA LEU A 244 -23.79 -0.30 13.24
C LEU A 244 -24.41 -1.03 12.04
N PHE A 245 -24.04 -2.29 11.85
CA PHE A 245 -24.59 -3.12 10.78
C PHE A 245 -26.08 -3.40 10.96
N GLY A 246 -26.52 -3.73 12.18
CA GLY A 246 -27.94 -3.93 12.48
C GLY A 246 -28.79 -2.70 12.13
N ARG A 247 -28.32 -1.50 12.50
CA ARG A 247 -28.98 -0.24 12.15
C ARG A 247 -28.99 0.01 10.65
N PHE A 248 -27.87 -0.24 9.97
CA PHE A 248 -27.75 -0.03 8.53
C PHE A 248 -28.70 -0.92 7.73
N LEU A 249 -28.92 -2.16 8.17
CA LEU A 249 -29.87 -3.06 7.53
C LEU A 249 -31.34 -2.65 7.75
N THR A 250 -31.68 -2.09 8.91
CA THR A 250 -33.09 -1.76 9.24
C THR A 250 -33.55 -0.43 8.66
N THR A 251 -32.68 0.59 8.67
CA THR A 251 -33.10 1.94 8.24
C THR A 251 -33.05 2.11 6.74
N GLY A 252 -32.24 1.33 6.03
CA GLY A 252 -32.02 1.51 4.59
C GLY A 252 -31.54 2.92 4.23
N GLN A 253 -31.01 3.68 5.19
CA GLN A 253 -30.53 5.04 4.97
C GLN A 253 -29.00 5.06 4.94
N ALA A 254 -28.44 5.48 3.80
CA ALA A 254 -27.08 6.00 3.71
C ALA A 254 -26.96 7.29 4.50
N GLY A 255 -26.61 7.17 5.78
CA GLY A 255 -26.25 8.31 6.60
C GLY A 255 -25.08 7.95 7.46
N MET A 256 -24.19 8.92 7.70
CA MET A 256 -23.18 8.87 8.76
C MET A 256 -23.82 8.36 10.06
N LEU A 257 -23.79 7.04 10.28
CA LEU A 257 -23.96 6.44 11.61
C LEU A 257 -22.67 6.66 12.43
N SER A 258 -21.95 7.76 12.18
CA SER A 258 -21.07 8.28 13.20
C SER A 258 -21.98 8.56 14.37
N ARG A 259 -21.75 7.85 15.49
CA ARG A 259 -22.19 8.34 16.80
C ARG A 259 -21.98 9.84 16.78
N GLU A 260 -23.01 10.63 17.05
CA GLU A 260 -22.78 12.02 17.44
C GLU A 260 -21.74 11.93 18.54
N VAL A 261 -20.48 12.18 18.20
CA VAL A 261 -19.42 12.24 19.20
C VAL A 261 -19.83 13.49 19.95
N PRO A 262 -20.25 13.40 21.23
CA PRO A 262 -20.58 14.60 21.96
C PRO A 262 -19.37 15.51 21.86
N MET A 263 -19.56 16.63 21.16
CA MET A 263 -18.52 17.65 21.03
C MET A 263 -18.15 18.02 22.46
N PRO A 264 -16.85 18.01 22.85
CA PRO A 264 -16.47 18.43 24.18
C PRO A 264 -17.01 19.84 24.38
N THR A 265 -17.95 19.99 25.31
CA THR A 265 -18.41 21.29 25.76
C THR A 265 -17.23 21.97 26.44
N ASN A 266 -16.74 23.06 25.84
CA ASN A 266 -15.77 23.95 26.47
C ASN A 266 -16.36 24.58 27.74
#